data_AF-A0A840RML0-F1
#
_entry.id   AF-A0A840RML0-F1
#
_cell.length_a   1.000
_cell.length_b   1.000
_cell.length_c   1.000
_cell.angle_alpha   90.00
_cell.angle_beta   90.00
_cell.angle_gamma   90.00
#
_symmetry.space_group_name_H-M   'P 1'
#
loop_
_entity.id
_entity.type
_entity.pdbx_description
1 polymer ?
#
loop_
_entity_poly.entity_id
_entity_poly.type
_entity_poly.pdbx_seq_one_letter_code
_entity_poly.pdbx_strand_id
1 'polypeptide(L)'
;MYSAVIWLVDGSGWSNQMLSPWLACLTVEEQLRYTRFIRPLRQREFLIGRVLLRFAIARLGSVAFSDVSIATAETGAPVAIVPRWPATKGDRPHISLSHSRGWVACAVSADTTIGLDIELPDPDRDFPALAAVAFGVSESKWLSRQPEAVRTAEFYKLWCAKEALFKLSSNVNSQLTQFERNNEGINEGINEGMSERMSERMSEPVNDGSKETSDQEGHLYAIPHQQLFACLCSTHPLAAPSLIELAGDSPYAWSQYADRHLPDGMPSAL
;
A
#
# COMPACT_ATOMS: atom_id res chain seq x y z
N MET A 1 -1.24 -15.83 14.35
CA MET A 1 -0.17 -14.95 13.82
C MET A 1 -0.85 -13.99 12.85
N TYR A 2 -0.58 -12.68 12.91
CA TYR A 2 -1.27 -11.71 12.05
C TYR A 2 -0.85 -11.89 10.57
N SER A 3 -1.81 -11.85 9.64
CA SER A 3 -1.51 -11.91 8.20
C SER A 3 -1.22 -10.53 7.59
N ALA A 4 -1.57 -9.46 8.29
CA ALA A 4 -1.26 -8.09 7.87
C ALA A 4 -0.91 -7.18 9.04
N VAL A 5 -0.12 -6.15 8.74
CA VAL A 5 0.24 -5.07 9.66
C VAL A 5 -0.05 -3.73 8.99
N ILE A 6 -0.68 -2.83 9.74
CA ILE A 6 -0.97 -1.47 9.31
C ILE A 6 -0.32 -0.52 10.30
N TRP A 7 0.45 0.44 9.79
CA TRP A 7 1.08 1.49 10.57
C TRP A 7 0.56 2.84 10.11
N LEU A 8 0.31 3.71 11.07
CA LEU A 8 -0.09 5.10 10.86
C LEU A 8 0.75 5.99 11.78
N VAL A 9 1.32 7.06 11.21
CA VAL A 9 2.22 7.98 11.90
C VAL A 9 1.89 9.41 11.53
N ASP A 10 1.80 10.29 12.52
CA ASP A 10 1.87 11.73 12.33
C ASP A 10 3.33 12.21 12.36
N GLY A 11 3.88 12.53 11.19
CA GLY A 11 5.24 13.04 11.03
C GLY A 11 5.32 14.57 10.98
N SER A 12 4.23 15.28 11.24
CA SER A 12 4.16 16.74 11.08
C SER A 12 5.15 17.50 11.96
N GLY A 13 5.42 16.99 13.16
CA GLY A 13 6.39 17.56 14.11
C GLY A 13 7.85 17.22 13.83
N TRP A 14 8.15 16.39 12.82
CA TRP A 14 9.51 15.88 12.61
C TRP A 14 10.30 16.74 11.64
N SER A 15 11.52 17.12 12.04
CA SER A 15 12.43 17.89 11.19
C SER A 15 13.27 16.99 10.29
N ASN A 16 13.79 17.55 9.19
CA ASN A 16 14.73 16.84 8.31
C ASN A 16 16.00 16.40 9.07
N GLN A 17 16.43 17.16 10.08
CA GLN A 17 17.58 16.83 10.91
C GLN A 17 17.32 15.60 11.78
N MET A 18 16.13 15.50 12.38
CA MET A 18 15.74 14.31 13.15
C MET A 18 15.66 13.06 12.26
N LEU A 19 15.27 13.24 11.01
CA LEU A 19 15.12 12.14 10.05
C LEU A 19 16.40 11.77 9.32
N SER A 20 17.44 12.61 9.34
CA SER A 20 18.64 12.41 8.52
C SER A 20 19.35 11.08 8.73
N PRO A 21 19.43 10.47 9.94
CA PRO A 21 20.06 9.17 10.11
C PRO A 21 19.40 8.06 9.26
N TRP A 22 18.09 8.15 9.05
CA TRP A 22 17.33 7.16 8.29
C TRP A 22 17.59 7.21 6.78
N LEU A 23 18.26 8.24 6.28
CA LEU A 23 18.71 8.28 4.88
C LEU A 23 19.65 7.12 4.55
N ALA A 24 20.44 6.65 5.54
CA ALA A 24 21.32 5.51 5.38
C ALA A 24 20.57 4.20 5.07
N CYS A 25 19.27 4.14 5.36
CA CYS A 25 18.46 2.99 5.02
C CYS A 25 18.12 2.99 3.52
N LEU A 26 17.88 4.15 2.91
CA LEU A 26 17.43 4.26 1.52
C LEU A 26 18.44 3.65 0.53
N THR A 27 17.94 2.94 -0.49
CA THR A 27 18.77 2.55 -1.64
C THR A 27 19.26 3.79 -2.41
N VAL A 28 20.26 3.62 -3.29
CA VAL A 28 20.76 4.72 -4.13
C VAL A 28 19.63 5.37 -4.94
N GLU A 29 18.73 4.57 -5.50
CA GLU A 29 17.57 5.06 -6.27
C GLU A 29 16.59 5.83 -5.39
N GLU A 30 16.33 5.34 -4.17
CA GLU A 30 15.48 6.02 -3.21
C GLU A 30 16.09 7.34 -2.72
N GLN A 31 17.41 7.39 -2.51
CA GLN A 31 18.11 8.63 -2.16
C GLN A 31 18.02 9.66 -3.29
N LEU A 32 18.23 9.24 -4.55
CA LEU A 32 18.06 10.12 -5.71
C LEU A 32 16.62 10.64 -5.85
N ARG A 33 15.61 9.81 -5.54
CA ARG A 33 14.21 10.25 -5.50
C ARG A 33 13.95 11.22 -4.35
N TYR A 34 14.50 10.95 -3.17
CA TYR A 34 14.40 11.80 -1.99
C TYR A 34 14.91 13.22 -2.26
N THR A 35 16.06 13.38 -2.94
CA THR A 35 16.64 14.69 -3.23
C THR A 35 15.88 15.49 -4.29
N ARG A 36 15.01 14.85 -5.08
CA ARG A 36 14.22 15.51 -6.14
C ARG A 36 12.94 16.16 -5.63
N PHE A 37 12.51 15.89 -4.40
CA PHE A 37 11.31 16.51 -3.86
C PHE A 37 11.53 18.01 -3.61
N ILE A 38 10.76 18.84 -4.30
CA ILE A 38 10.78 20.30 -4.14
C ILE A 38 10.11 20.71 -2.82
N ARG A 39 9.01 20.04 -2.44
CA ARG A 39 8.26 20.36 -1.22
C ARG A 39 8.87 19.61 -0.02
N PRO A 40 9.35 20.31 1.03
CA PRO A 40 9.97 19.67 2.19
C PRO A 40 9.05 18.67 2.91
N LEU A 41 7.75 18.96 2.99
CA LEU A 41 6.79 18.03 3.59
C LEU A 41 6.72 16.71 2.83
N ARG A 42 6.65 16.74 1.49
CA ARG A 42 6.66 15.53 0.65
C ARG A 42 7.94 14.75 0.78
N GLN A 43 9.07 15.45 0.88
CA GLN A 43 10.38 14.83 1.09
C GLN A 43 10.41 14.04 2.42
N ARG A 44 9.87 14.61 3.50
CA ARG A 44 9.74 13.92 4.80
C ARG A 44 8.79 12.74 4.74
N GLU A 45 7.58 12.94 4.22
CA GLU A 45 6.57 11.88 4.05
C GLU A 45 7.14 10.68 3.27
N PHE A 46 7.93 10.94 2.23
CA PHE A 46 8.59 9.89 1.46
C PHE A 46 9.56 9.07 2.31
N LEU A 47 10.46 9.73 3.05
CA LEU A 47 11.44 9.04 3.89
C LEU A 47 10.75 8.24 5.01
N ILE A 48 9.80 8.86 5.71
CA ILE A 48 9.00 8.20 6.75
C ILE A 48 8.31 6.97 6.16
N GLY A 49 7.68 7.09 4.98
CA GLY A 49 6.99 5.99 4.32
C GLY A 49 7.91 4.82 3.97
N ARG A 50 9.14 5.09 3.51
CA ARG A 50 10.11 4.02 3.21
C ARG A 50 10.60 3.29 4.45
N VAL A 51 10.88 4.03 5.52
CA VAL A 51 11.32 3.46 6.79
C VAL A 51 10.19 2.63 7.42
N LEU A 52 8.97 3.18 7.46
CA LEU A 52 7.77 2.49 7.94
C LEU A 52 7.52 1.18 7.21
N LEU A 53 7.59 1.21 5.88
CA LEU A 53 7.33 0.04 5.07
C LEU A 53 8.35 -1.07 5.35
N ARG A 54 9.64 -0.72 5.53
CA ARG A 54 10.69 -1.68 5.88
C ARG A 54 10.46 -2.31 7.26
N PHE A 55 10.07 -1.52 8.26
CA PHE A 55 9.71 -2.04 9.58
C PHE A 55 8.51 -2.98 9.52
N ALA A 56 7.45 -2.60 8.79
CA ALA A 56 6.25 -3.39 8.66
C ALA A 56 6.52 -4.74 7.98
N ILE A 57 7.32 -4.75 6.91
CA ILE A 57 7.75 -5.97 6.22
C ILE A 57 8.65 -6.83 7.12
N ALA A 58 9.66 -6.24 7.76
CA ALA A 58 10.58 -6.96 8.64
C ALA A 58 9.82 -7.67 9.77
N ARG A 59 8.88 -6.95 10.39
CA ARG A 59 8.01 -7.49 11.44
C ARG A 59 7.12 -8.62 10.93
N LEU A 60 6.41 -8.41 9.82
CA LEU A 60 5.46 -9.39 9.30
C LEU A 60 6.15 -10.67 8.82
N GLY A 61 7.32 -10.52 8.19
CA GLY A 61 8.15 -11.61 7.68
C GLY A 61 9.04 -12.24 8.74
N SER A 62 9.20 -11.63 9.92
CA SER A 62 10.23 -12.03 10.90
C SER A 62 11.63 -12.11 10.25
N VAL A 63 11.93 -11.13 9.38
CA VAL A 63 13.21 -11.00 8.67
C VAL A 63 14.00 -9.81 9.21
N ALA A 64 15.32 -9.78 8.97
CA ALA A 64 16.13 -8.64 9.38
C ALA A 64 15.73 -7.37 8.62
N PHE A 65 15.73 -6.22 9.30
CA PHE A 65 15.46 -4.92 8.67
C PHE A 65 16.38 -4.63 7.47
N SER A 66 17.65 -5.03 7.57
CA SER A 66 18.65 -4.89 6.51
C SER A 66 18.37 -5.75 5.27
N ASP A 67 17.53 -6.78 5.40
CA ASP A 67 17.15 -7.66 4.28
C ASP A 67 15.99 -7.09 3.46
N VAL A 68 15.40 -5.98 3.89
CA VAL A 68 14.28 -5.35 3.22
C VAL A 68 14.76 -4.15 2.41
N SER A 69 14.65 -4.23 1.09
CA SER A 69 14.80 -3.08 0.20
C SER A 69 13.51 -2.81 -0.57
N ILE A 70 13.28 -1.54 -0.92
CA ILE A 70 12.08 -1.10 -1.63
C ILE A 70 12.49 -0.55 -2.99
N ALA A 71 12.08 -1.25 -4.04
CA ALA A 71 12.20 -0.80 -5.42
C ALA A 71 10.98 0.02 -5.83
N THR A 72 11.05 0.64 -7.01
CA THR A 72 9.92 1.32 -7.64
C THR A 72 9.56 0.58 -8.93
N ALA A 73 8.32 0.12 -9.05
CA ALA A 73 7.80 -0.47 -10.28
C ALA A 73 7.71 0.58 -11.40
N GLU A 74 7.55 0.14 -12.65
CA GLU A 74 7.29 1.02 -13.81
C GLU A 74 6.07 1.93 -13.60
N THR A 75 5.06 1.43 -12.87
CA THR A 75 3.86 2.19 -12.49
C THR A 75 4.13 3.27 -11.42
N GLY A 76 5.34 3.34 -10.87
CA GLY A 76 5.71 4.23 -9.77
C GLY A 76 5.38 3.69 -8.37
N ALA A 77 4.69 2.55 -8.28
CA ALA A 77 4.33 1.89 -7.02
C ALA A 77 5.58 1.29 -6.34
N PRO A 78 5.66 1.31 -4.99
CA PRO A 78 6.72 0.61 -4.29
C PRO A 78 6.59 -0.91 -4.48
N VAL A 79 7.73 -1.61 -4.54
CA VAL A 79 7.81 -3.07 -4.56
C VAL A 79 8.84 -3.50 -3.53
N ALA A 80 8.49 -4.47 -2.68
CA ALA A 80 9.39 -5.02 -1.69
C ALA A 80 10.30 -6.09 -2.32
N ILE A 81 11.60 -6.00 -2.05
CA ILE A 81 12.58 -7.04 -2.37
C ILE A 81 13.10 -7.58 -1.03
N VAL A 82 12.77 -8.85 -0.77
CA VAL A 82 13.05 -9.52 0.52
C VAL A 82 13.55 -10.94 0.23
N PRO A 83 14.87 -11.16 0.09
CA PRO A 83 15.43 -12.45 -0.31
C PRO A 83 15.07 -13.63 0.61
N ARG A 84 14.78 -13.34 1.88
CA ARG A 84 14.44 -14.32 2.92
C ARG A 84 12.97 -14.26 3.33
N TRP A 85 12.07 -13.84 2.44
CA TRP A 85 10.64 -13.85 2.74
C TRP A 85 10.17 -15.30 3.02
N PRO A 86 9.43 -15.56 4.12
CA PRO A 86 9.01 -16.92 4.43
C PRO A 86 8.03 -17.46 3.40
N ALA A 87 8.32 -18.61 2.79
CA ALA A 87 7.42 -19.26 1.83
C ALA A 87 6.04 -19.59 2.40
N THR A 88 5.93 -19.72 3.73
CA THR A 88 4.64 -19.89 4.44
C THR A 88 3.76 -18.64 4.42
N LYS A 89 4.27 -17.51 3.93
CA LYS A 89 3.62 -16.20 3.83
C LYS A 89 3.50 -15.75 2.36
N GLY A 90 3.37 -16.72 1.45
CA GLY A 90 3.31 -16.48 0.01
C GLY A 90 4.67 -16.09 -0.59
N ASP A 91 4.66 -15.70 -1.85
CA ASP A 91 5.89 -15.43 -2.61
C ASP A 91 6.56 -14.10 -2.21
N ARG A 92 5.75 -13.12 -1.77
CA ARG A 92 6.20 -11.78 -1.40
C ARG A 92 5.15 -11.05 -0.56
N PRO A 93 5.54 -9.99 0.18
CA PRO A 93 4.55 -9.14 0.84
C PRO A 93 3.79 -8.26 -0.16
N HIS A 94 2.49 -8.10 0.08
CA HIS A 94 1.61 -7.15 -0.60
C HIS A 94 1.63 -5.83 0.16
N ILE A 95 1.81 -4.71 -0.54
CA ILE A 95 2.08 -3.42 0.10
C ILE A 95 1.20 -2.30 -0.45
N SER A 96 0.81 -1.38 0.43
CA SER A 96 0.19 -0.12 0.04
C SER A 96 0.63 1.01 0.96
N LEU A 97 0.88 2.19 0.38
CA LEU A 97 1.39 3.37 1.08
C LEU A 97 0.50 4.56 0.77
N SER A 98 0.17 5.36 1.78
CA SER A 98 -0.49 6.65 1.60
C SER A 98 0.09 7.70 2.55
N HIS A 99 -0.12 8.96 2.21
CA HIS A 99 0.29 10.10 3.03
C HIS A 99 -0.67 11.27 2.81
N SER A 100 -0.97 12.02 3.87
CA SER A 100 -1.78 13.24 3.75
C SER A 100 -1.40 14.24 4.83
N ARG A 101 -0.89 15.40 4.40
CA ARG A 101 -0.57 16.56 5.26
C ARG A 101 0.29 16.22 6.48
N GLY A 102 1.35 15.44 6.29
CA GLY A 102 2.27 15.01 7.35
C GLY A 102 1.96 13.65 7.95
N TRP A 103 0.73 13.14 7.78
CA TRP A 103 0.42 11.76 8.09
C TRP A 103 0.99 10.83 7.03
N VAL A 104 1.51 9.69 7.48
CA VAL A 104 1.99 8.61 6.61
C VAL A 104 1.43 7.29 7.13
N ALA A 105 0.84 6.52 6.24
CA ALA A 105 0.33 5.19 6.53
C ALA A 105 0.89 4.15 5.56
N CYS A 106 1.25 2.99 6.07
CA CYS A 106 1.57 1.82 5.25
C CYS A 106 0.78 0.60 5.73
N ALA A 107 0.33 -0.21 4.80
CA ALA A 107 -0.20 -1.53 5.06
C ALA A 107 0.67 -2.57 4.33
N VAL A 108 0.94 -3.67 5.03
CA VAL A 108 1.67 -4.83 4.51
C VAL A 108 0.87 -6.08 4.83
N SER A 109 0.59 -6.89 3.83
CA SER A 109 -0.09 -8.18 3.96
C SER A 109 0.78 -9.30 3.42
N ALA A 110 0.68 -10.48 4.02
CA ALA A 110 1.37 -11.68 3.59
C ALA A 110 0.59 -12.45 2.52
N ASP A 111 -0.74 -12.37 2.52
CA ASP A 111 -1.60 -13.34 1.84
C ASP A 111 -2.67 -12.71 0.94
N THR A 112 -2.86 -11.40 0.98
CA THR A 112 -3.84 -10.72 0.14
C THR A 112 -3.32 -9.40 -0.39
N THR A 113 -3.65 -9.10 -1.64
CA THR A 113 -3.37 -7.79 -2.22
C THR A 113 -4.23 -6.74 -1.55
N ILE A 114 -3.62 -5.60 -1.25
CA ILE A 114 -4.22 -4.53 -0.47
C ILE A 114 -4.04 -3.17 -1.16
N GLY A 115 -4.98 -2.27 -0.91
CA GLY A 115 -4.91 -0.85 -1.26
C GLY A 115 -5.28 0.00 -0.05
N LEU A 116 -4.45 0.97 0.31
CA LEU A 116 -4.64 1.84 1.47
C LEU A 116 -4.63 3.29 1.01
N ASP A 117 -5.60 4.06 1.50
CA ASP A 117 -5.59 5.50 1.39
C ASP A 117 -5.94 6.20 2.69
N ILE A 118 -5.35 7.38 2.89
CA ILE A 118 -5.64 8.27 4.02
C ILE A 118 -5.79 9.70 3.51
N GLU A 119 -6.71 10.45 4.09
CA GLU A 119 -6.87 11.87 3.80
C GLU A 119 -7.14 12.70 5.04
N LEU A 120 -6.35 13.76 5.21
CA LEU A 120 -6.64 14.81 6.18
C LEU A 120 -7.32 15.98 5.46
N PRO A 121 -8.53 16.41 5.88
CA PRO A 121 -9.27 17.48 5.26
C PRO A 121 -8.48 18.76 5.09
N ASP A 122 -8.69 19.39 3.94
CA ASP A 122 -8.11 20.67 3.60
C ASP A 122 -9.26 21.68 3.42
N PRO A 123 -9.52 22.55 4.41
CA PRO A 123 -10.68 23.44 4.38
C PRO A 123 -10.64 24.44 3.21
N ASP A 124 -9.46 24.66 2.63
CA ASP A 124 -9.25 25.61 1.52
C ASP A 124 -9.53 25.00 0.13
N ARG A 125 -9.89 23.70 0.05
CA ARG A 125 -10.20 23.04 -1.23
C ARG A 125 -11.62 23.33 -1.71
N ASP A 126 -11.74 23.54 -3.03
CA ASP A 126 -13.04 23.56 -3.72
C ASP A 126 -13.61 22.14 -3.85
N PHE A 127 -14.29 21.69 -2.78
CA PHE A 127 -14.90 20.36 -2.74
C PHE A 127 -15.92 20.11 -3.85
N PRO A 128 -16.83 21.06 -4.19
CA PRO A 128 -17.74 20.88 -5.31
C PRO A 128 -17.03 20.62 -6.64
N ALA A 129 -15.99 21.40 -6.96
CA ALA A 129 -15.23 21.21 -8.19
C ALA A 129 -14.49 19.87 -8.22
N LEU A 130 -13.87 19.49 -7.08
CA LEU A 130 -13.15 18.22 -6.97
C LEU A 130 -14.09 17.01 -7.09
N ALA A 131 -15.27 17.07 -6.47
CA ALA A 131 -16.29 16.03 -6.56
C ALA A 131 -16.79 15.83 -8.00
N ALA A 132 -16.99 16.92 -8.74
CA ALA A 132 -17.48 16.85 -10.12
C ALA A 132 -16.50 16.15 -11.08
N VAL A 133 -15.19 16.18 -10.79
CA VAL A 133 -14.16 15.52 -11.59
C VAL A 133 -13.87 14.11 -11.09
N ALA A 134 -13.92 13.90 -9.77
CA ALA A 134 -13.53 12.63 -9.15
C ALA A 134 -14.64 11.57 -9.13
N PHE A 135 -15.90 12.01 -9.11
CA PHE A 135 -17.04 11.13 -8.87
C PHE A 135 -17.98 11.03 -10.07
N GLY A 136 -18.53 9.84 -10.28
CA GLY A 136 -19.55 9.61 -11.28
C GLY A 136 -20.85 10.37 -10.98
N VAL A 137 -21.77 10.39 -11.94
CA VAL A 137 -23.04 11.12 -11.82
C VAL A 137 -23.85 10.69 -10.61
N SER A 138 -23.94 9.38 -10.34
CA SER A 138 -24.71 8.84 -9.21
C SER A 138 -24.09 9.21 -7.86
N GLU A 139 -22.77 9.10 -7.75
CA GLU A 139 -21.99 9.47 -6.55
C GLU A 139 -22.10 10.97 -6.26
N SER A 140 -21.94 11.82 -7.29
CA SER A 140 -22.08 13.27 -7.18
C SER A 140 -23.50 13.67 -6.75
N LYS A 141 -24.53 13.01 -7.29
CA LYS A 141 -25.93 13.22 -6.88
C LYS A 141 -26.20 12.77 -5.46
N TRP A 142 -25.59 11.66 -5.03
CA TRP A 142 -25.71 11.19 -3.66
C TRP A 142 -25.03 12.17 -2.69
N LEU A 143 -23.83 12.65 -3.03
CA LEU A 143 -23.07 13.58 -2.19
C LEU A 143 -23.77 14.94 -2.06
N SER A 144 -24.36 15.45 -3.15
CA SER A 144 -25.08 16.73 -3.12
C SER A 144 -26.36 16.69 -2.27
N ARG A 145 -26.94 15.50 -2.07
CA ARG A 145 -28.09 15.28 -1.18
C ARG A 145 -27.70 15.18 0.30
N GLN A 146 -26.42 15.07 0.63
CA GLN A 146 -25.98 15.03 2.02
C GLN A 146 -26.18 16.40 2.70
N PRO A 147 -26.54 16.41 4.00
CA PRO A 147 -26.58 17.64 4.79
C PRO A 147 -25.23 18.36 4.72
N GLU A 148 -25.27 19.68 4.60
CA GLU A 148 -24.06 20.52 4.47
C GLU A 148 -23.03 20.24 5.58
N ALA A 149 -23.50 20.06 6.81
CA ALA A 149 -22.66 19.80 7.98
C ALA A 149 -21.80 18.52 7.89
N VAL A 150 -22.23 17.52 7.11
CA VAL A 150 -21.52 16.23 6.96
C VAL A 150 -20.96 16.00 5.57
N ARG A 151 -21.33 16.84 4.59
CA ARG A 151 -21.00 16.65 3.18
C ARG A 151 -19.49 16.54 2.95
N THR A 152 -18.67 17.35 3.61
CA THR A 152 -17.21 17.28 3.50
C THR A 152 -16.66 15.96 4.03
N ALA A 153 -17.20 15.47 5.15
CA ALA A 153 -16.79 14.17 5.68
C ALA A 153 -17.18 13.02 4.74
N GLU A 154 -18.39 13.06 4.18
CA GLU A 154 -18.85 12.07 3.20
C GLU A 154 -18.04 12.12 1.89
N PHE A 155 -17.61 13.31 1.46
CA PHE A 155 -16.69 13.47 0.34
C PHE A 155 -15.38 12.72 0.60
N TYR A 156 -14.74 12.94 1.75
CA TYR A 156 -13.43 12.33 2.04
C TYR A 156 -13.52 10.82 2.27
N LYS A 157 -14.62 10.32 2.85
CA LYS A 157 -14.87 8.87 2.92
C LYS A 157 -14.94 8.25 1.53
N LEU A 158 -15.73 8.84 0.63
CA LEU A 158 -15.87 8.35 -0.73
C LEU A 158 -14.56 8.46 -1.51
N TRP A 159 -13.84 9.57 -1.36
CA TRP A 159 -12.52 9.78 -1.96
C TRP A 159 -11.52 8.70 -1.52
N CYS A 160 -11.34 8.53 -0.20
CA CYS A 160 -10.42 7.52 0.34
C CYS A 160 -10.78 6.12 -0.17
N ALA A 161 -12.07 5.80 -0.24
CA ALA A 161 -12.53 4.51 -0.77
C ALA A 161 -12.13 4.28 -2.23
N LYS A 162 -12.32 5.29 -3.09
CA LYS A 162 -11.95 5.19 -4.50
C LYS A 162 -10.44 5.11 -4.70
N GLU A 163 -9.66 5.90 -3.97
CA GLU A 163 -8.20 5.87 -4.04
C GLU A 163 -7.61 4.55 -3.50
N ALA A 164 -8.16 4.03 -2.40
CA ALA A 164 -7.77 2.72 -1.87
C ALA A 164 -8.09 1.60 -2.87
N LEU A 165 -9.26 1.63 -3.51
CA LEU A 165 -9.62 0.69 -4.56
C LEU A 165 -8.74 0.83 -5.80
N PHE A 166 -8.42 2.07 -6.21
CA PHE A 166 -7.51 2.31 -7.34
C PHE A 166 -6.12 1.74 -7.07
N LYS A 167 -5.59 1.92 -5.86
CA LYS A 167 -4.31 1.33 -5.44
C LYS A 167 -4.38 -0.20 -5.38
N LEU A 168 -5.49 -0.77 -4.90
CA LEU A 168 -5.72 -2.22 -4.91
C LEU A 168 -5.66 -2.77 -6.33
N SER A 169 -6.44 -2.20 -7.25
CA SER A 169 -6.49 -2.63 -8.66
C SER A 169 -5.14 -2.48 -9.35
N SER A 170 -4.44 -1.37 -9.11
CA SER A 170 -3.08 -1.16 -9.63
C SER A 170 -2.10 -2.21 -9.11
N ASN A 171 -2.20 -2.55 -7.84
CA ASN A 171 -1.38 -3.58 -7.23
C ASN A 171 -1.69 -4.95 -7.84
N VAL A 172 -2.95 -5.33 -8.01
CA VAL A 172 -3.36 -6.60 -8.66
C VAL A 172 -2.79 -6.69 -10.08
N ASN A 173 -2.97 -5.64 -10.89
CA ASN A 173 -2.47 -5.63 -12.27
C ASN A 173 -0.95 -5.78 -12.34
N SER A 174 -0.22 -5.11 -11.44
CA SER A 174 1.24 -5.25 -11.38
C SER A 174 1.70 -6.68 -11.07
N GLN A 175 0.88 -7.46 -10.34
CA GLN A 175 1.20 -8.86 -10.06
C GLN A 175 0.95 -9.75 -11.25
N LEU A 176 -0.16 -9.55 -11.96
CA LEU A 176 -0.49 -10.29 -13.18
C LEU A 176 0.61 -10.10 -14.24
N THR A 177 1.00 -8.85 -14.53
CA THR A 177 2.07 -8.56 -15.49
C THR A 177 3.42 -9.18 -15.08
N GLN A 178 3.70 -9.27 -13.78
CA GLN A 178 4.92 -9.93 -13.31
C GLN A 178 4.84 -11.46 -13.42
N PHE A 179 3.68 -12.05 -13.12
CA PHE A 179 3.44 -13.48 -13.27
C PHE A 179 3.56 -13.92 -14.74
N GLU A 180 2.97 -13.16 -15.66
CA GLU A 180 3.09 -13.37 -17.10
C GLU A 180 4.56 -13.37 -17.55
N ARG A 181 5.32 -12.32 -17.19
CA ARG A 181 6.76 -12.24 -17.51
C ARG A 181 7.59 -13.40 -16.95
N ASN A 182 7.28 -13.86 -15.74
CA ASN A 182 7.98 -14.99 -15.13
C ASN A 182 7.67 -16.32 -15.83
N ASN A 183 6.49 -16.45 -16.46
CA ASN A 183 6.06 -17.66 -17.15
C ASN A 183 6.37 -17.67 -18.65
N GLU A 184 6.59 -16.51 -19.27
CA GLU A 184 7.10 -16.44 -20.65
C GLU A 184 8.47 -17.14 -20.78
N GLY A 185 9.31 -17.11 -19.75
CA GLY A 185 10.57 -17.87 -19.69
C GLY A 185 10.42 -19.37 -19.47
N ILE A 186 9.23 -19.87 -19.12
CA ILE A 186 8.93 -21.31 -18.95
C ILE A 186 8.30 -21.88 -20.24
N ASN A 187 7.60 -21.05 -21.02
CA ASN A 187 6.96 -21.48 -22.27
C ASN A 187 7.93 -21.71 -23.44
N GLU A 188 9.17 -21.18 -23.39
CA GLU A 188 10.20 -21.52 -24.37
C GLU A 188 10.69 -22.98 -24.25
N GLY A 189 10.48 -23.65 -23.11
CA GLY A 189 10.86 -25.05 -22.88
C GLY A 189 9.74 -26.09 -23.08
N ILE A 190 8.49 -25.67 -23.27
CA ILE A 190 7.33 -26.59 -23.39
C ILE A 190 6.86 -26.72 -24.86
N ASN A 191 7.25 -25.78 -25.74
CA ASN A 191 6.80 -25.76 -27.13
C ASN A 191 7.32 -26.89 -28.02
N GLU A 192 8.30 -27.70 -27.60
CA GLU A 192 8.73 -28.88 -28.36
C GLU A 192 7.89 -30.15 -28.07
N GLY A 193 7.10 -30.19 -26.99
CA GLY A 193 6.39 -31.40 -26.56
C GLY A 193 4.86 -31.40 -26.77
N MET A 194 4.23 -30.23 -26.95
CA MET A 194 2.77 -30.11 -27.01
C MET A 194 2.18 -30.08 -28.43
N SER A 195 2.99 -29.85 -29.46
CA SER A 195 2.52 -29.77 -30.85
C SER A 195 1.96 -31.09 -31.41
N GLU A 196 2.30 -32.25 -30.84
CA GLU A 196 1.80 -33.55 -31.31
C GLU A 196 0.46 -33.98 -30.66
N ARG A 197 0.06 -33.39 -29.53
CA ARG A 197 -1.13 -33.85 -28.78
C ARG A 197 -2.39 -33.01 -28.99
N MET A 198 -2.29 -31.88 -29.70
CA MET A 198 -3.42 -30.96 -29.91
C MET A 198 -4.22 -31.21 -31.20
N SER A 199 -3.73 -32.02 -32.14
CA SER A 199 -4.46 -32.32 -33.39
C SER A 199 -5.64 -33.29 -33.23
N GLU A 200 -5.80 -33.95 -32.07
CA GLU A 200 -6.84 -34.99 -31.86
C GLU A 200 -8.07 -34.54 -31.05
N ARG A 201 -8.16 -33.29 -30.57
CA ARG A 201 -9.29 -32.84 -29.71
C ARG A 201 -10.22 -31.77 -30.30
N MET A 202 -10.11 -31.47 -31.59
CA MET A 202 -11.02 -30.54 -32.27
C MET A 202 -12.27 -31.25 -32.81
N SER A 203 -13.14 -31.74 -31.93
CA SER A 203 -14.48 -32.20 -32.33
C SER A 203 -15.46 -32.31 -31.15
N GLU A 204 -15.70 -31.22 -30.41
CA GLU A 204 -16.93 -31.06 -29.60
C GLU A 204 -17.37 -29.58 -29.56
N PRO A 205 -18.69 -29.30 -29.56
CA PRO A 205 -19.22 -27.96 -29.79
C PRO A 205 -19.18 -27.06 -28.55
N VAL A 206 -18.99 -25.76 -28.81
CA VAL A 206 -18.97 -24.65 -27.86
C VAL A 206 -20.35 -24.46 -27.24
N ASN A 207 -20.42 -24.51 -25.91
CA ASN A 207 -21.61 -24.11 -25.15
C ASN A 207 -21.46 -22.66 -24.65
N ASP A 208 -22.45 -21.85 -25.00
CA ASP A 208 -22.68 -20.47 -24.56
C ASP A 208 -23.01 -20.46 -23.06
N GLY A 209 -22.24 -19.69 -22.30
CA GLY A 209 -22.31 -19.64 -20.85
C GLY A 209 -21.76 -18.32 -20.35
N SER A 210 -22.63 -17.31 -20.34
CA SER A 210 -22.50 -16.10 -19.56
C SER A 210 -21.99 -16.39 -18.14
N LYS A 211 -20.85 -15.81 -17.76
CA LYS A 211 -20.36 -15.79 -16.38
C LYS A 211 -19.97 -14.37 -15.97
N GLU A 212 -20.90 -13.78 -15.23
CA GLU A 212 -20.70 -13.13 -13.92
C GLU A 212 -19.34 -12.46 -13.69
N THR A 213 -19.36 -11.14 -13.71
CA THR A 213 -18.34 -10.28 -13.11
C THR A 213 -18.28 -10.56 -11.61
N SER A 214 -17.18 -11.16 -11.15
CA SER A 214 -16.93 -11.44 -9.73
C SER A 214 -16.86 -10.16 -8.90
N ASP A 215 -17.73 -10.08 -7.89
CA ASP A 215 -17.75 -9.00 -6.89
C ASP A 215 -16.40 -8.92 -6.14
N GLN A 216 -15.67 -7.81 -6.34
CA GLN A 216 -14.56 -7.44 -5.47
C GLN A 216 -15.13 -6.77 -4.21
N GLU A 217 -15.37 -7.54 -3.15
CA GLU A 217 -15.81 -6.99 -1.87
C GLU A 217 -14.65 -6.29 -1.13
N GLY A 218 -14.59 -4.96 -1.20
CA GLY A 218 -13.67 -4.15 -0.40
C GLY A 218 -14.19 -4.00 1.04
N HIS A 219 -13.41 -4.41 2.04
CA HIS A 219 -13.74 -4.19 3.45
C HIS A 219 -13.20 -2.85 3.97
N LEU A 220 -14.09 -1.90 4.28
CA LEU A 220 -13.73 -0.57 4.78
C LEU A 220 -13.32 -0.60 6.26
N TYR A 221 -12.07 -0.25 6.57
CA TYR A 221 -11.59 -0.04 7.94
C TYR A 221 -11.33 1.45 8.18
N ALA A 222 -12.06 2.07 9.10
CA ALA A 222 -11.87 3.47 9.50
C ALA A 222 -11.09 3.56 10.82
N ILE A 223 -10.02 4.36 10.85
CA ILE A 223 -9.22 4.64 12.06
C ILE A 223 -9.78 5.93 12.69
N PRO A 224 -10.29 5.91 13.94
CA PRO A 224 -10.91 7.08 14.54
C PRO A 224 -9.86 8.00 15.18
N HIS A 225 -9.27 8.90 14.40
CA HIS A 225 -8.54 10.06 14.94
C HIS A 225 -9.14 11.36 14.36
N GLN A 226 -9.22 12.42 15.17
CA GLN A 226 -9.99 13.63 14.81
C GLN A 226 -9.59 14.16 13.43
N GLN A 227 -10.54 14.03 12.50
CA GLN A 227 -10.51 14.47 11.09
C GLN A 227 -9.67 13.66 10.10
N LEU A 228 -8.92 12.62 10.48
CA LEU A 228 -8.21 11.79 9.47
C LEU A 228 -9.14 10.69 8.92
N PHE A 229 -9.33 10.66 7.61
CA PHE A 229 -10.06 9.62 6.91
C PHE A 229 -9.08 8.54 6.46
N ALA A 230 -9.49 7.27 6.56
CA ALA A 230 -8.69 6.15 6.09
C ALA A 230 -9.60 5.09 5.47
N CYS A 231 -9.11 4.45 4.41
CA CYS A 231 -9.74 3.31 3.78
C CYS A 231 -8.67 2.28 3.43
N LEU A 232 -8.95 1.03 3.79
CA LEU A 232 -8.21 -0.13 3.33
C LEU A 232 -9.15 -0.96 2.45
N CYS A 233 -8.65 -1.50 1.34
CA CYS A 233 -9.34 -2.49 0.52
C CYS A 233 -8.42 -3.70 0.33
N SER A 234 -8.99 -4.90 0.19
CA SER A 234 -8.24 -6.13 -0.02
C SER A 234 -8.97 -7.06 -0.99
N THR A 235 -8.25 -7.99 -1.62
CA THR A 235 -8.89 -9.00 -2.49
C THR A 235 -9.58 -10.11 -1.70
N HIS A 236 -9.16 -10.34 -0.46
CA HIS A 236 -9.75 -11.29 0.47
C HIS A 236 -9.85 -10.67 1.88
N PRO A 237 -10.75 -11.14 2.75
CA PRO A 237 -10.82 -10.68 4.13
C PRO A 237 -9.48 -10.83 4.85
N LEU A 238 -9.06 -9.79 5.59
CA LEU A 238 -7.85 -9.85 6.40
C LEU A 238 -8.11 -10.68 7.66
N ALA A 239 -7.37 -11.78 7.82
CA ALA A 239 -7.43 -12.59 9.02
C ALA A 239 -6.73 -11.83 10.18
N ALA A 240 -7.54 -11.10 10.97
CA ALA A 240 -7.11 -10.34 12.14
C ALA A 240 -5.96 -9.35 11.84
N PRO A 241 -6.23 -8.16 11.27
CA PRO A 241 -5.18 -7.17 11.10
C PRO A 241 -4.71 -6.66 12.47
N SER A 242 -3.39 -6.69 12.73
CA SER A 242 -2.83 -5.90 13.83
C SER A 242 -2.71 -4.46 13.34
N LEU A 243 -3.69 -3.62 13.68
CA LEU A 243 -3.54 -2.18 13.55
C LEU A 243 -2.59 -1.71 14.66
N ILE A 244 -1.45 -1.16 14.27
CA ILE A 244 -0.50 -0.53 15.19
C ILE A 244 -0.51 0.97 14.88
N GLU A 245 -1.25 1.71 15.68
CA GLU A 245 -1.26 3.17 15.63
C GLU A 245 -0.07 3.69 16.44
N LEU A 246 0.85 4.41 15.78
CA LEU A 246 1.92 5.12 16.45
C LEU A 246 1.56 6.61 16.47
N ALA A 247 0.77 7.00 17.46
CA ALA A 247 0.41 8.39 17.69
C ALA A 247 1.62 9.16 18.27
N GLY A 248 2.30 9.91 17.39
CA GLY A 248 2.66 11.33 17.53
C GLY A 248 3.59 11.82 18.65
N ASP A 249 3.55 11.31 19.87
CA ASP A 249 4.01 12.15 20.99
C ASP A 249 5.51 12.14 21.24
N SER A 250 6.28 11.30 20.55
CA SER A 250 7.73 11.34 20.68
C SER A 250 8.48 10.55 19.60
N PRO A 251 9.56 11.08 18.99
CA PRO A 251 10.52 10.26 18.26
C PRO A 251 11.19 9.20 19.18
N TYR A 252 11.12 9.37 20.51
CA TYR A 252 11.58 8.39 21.51
C TYR A 252 10.57 7.24 21.75
N ALA A 253 9.33 7.33 21.24
CA ALA A 253 8.41 6.19 21.24
C ALA A 253 8.90 5.10 20.25
N TRP A 254 9.68 5.52 19.24
CA TRP A 254 10.33 4.62 18.31
C TRP A 254 11.48 3.87 18.97
N SER A 255 12.28 4.48 19.83
CA SER A 255 13.39 3.80 20.51
C SER A 255 12.91 2.68 21.45
N GLN A 256 11.79 2.84 22.17
CA GLN A 256 11.25 1.76 23.01
C GLN A 256 10.70 0.56 22.24
N TYR A 257 10.23 0.76 21.00
CA TYR A 257 9.75 -0.32 20.13
C TYR A 257 10.88 -0.92 19.27
N ALA A 258 11.84 -0.08 18.90
CA ALA A 258 13.02 -0.42 18.13
C ALA A 258 14.06 -1.18 19.01
N ASP A 259 14.22 -0.85 20.29
CA ASP A 259 15.13 -1.56 21.21
C ASP A 259 14.77 -3.04 21.42
N ARG A 260 13.53 -3.44 21.13
CA ARG A 260 13.13 -4.86 21.24
C ARG A 260 13.32 -5.64 19.93
N HIS A 261 13.52 -4.98 18.80
CA HIS A 261 13.44 -5.58 17.45
C HIS A 261 14.49 -5.04 16.44
N LEU A 262 15.37 -4.12 16.84
CA LEU A 262 16.52 -3.69 16.03
C LEU A 262 17.65 -4.72 16.13
N PRO A 263 18.35 -5.04 15.04
CA PRO A 263 19.60 -5.78 15.10
C PRO A 263 20.68 -4.94 15.80
N ASP A 264 21.56 -5.62 16.54
CA ASP A 264 22.71 -5.03 17.23
C ASP A 264 23.52 -4.12 16.27
N GLY A 265 23.64 -2.83 16.60
CA GLY A 265 24.53 -1.89 15.90
C GLY A 265 23.89 -0.65 15.26
N MET A 266 22.57 -0.44 15.34
CA MET A 266 21.98 0.87 15.05
C MET A 266 22.14 1.79 16.28
N PRO A 267 22.54 3.07 16.11
CA PRO A 267 22.71 3.97 17.24
C PRO A 267 21.41 4.10 18.03
N SER A 268 21.49 3.84 19.33
CA SER A 268 20.42 4.06 20.32
C SER A 268 20.05 5.54 20.52
N ALA A 269 20.48 6.42 19.62
CA ALA A 269 20.22 7.85 19.68
C ALA A 269 18.87 8.13 19.03
N LEU A 270 17.80 7.98 19.82
CA LEU A 270 16.92 9.05 20.27
C LEU A 270 16.30 8.54 21.58
#